data_AF-J6HL22-F1
#
_entry.id   AF-J6HL22-F1
#
_cell.length_a   1.000
_cell.length_b   1.000
_cell.length_c   1.000
_cell.angle_alpha   90.00
_cell.angle_beta   90.00
_cell.angle_gamma   90.00
#
_symmetry.space_group_name_H-M   'P 1'
#
loop_
_entity.id
_entity.type
_entity.pdbx_description
1 polymer ?
#
loop_
_entity_poly.entity_id
_entity_poly.type
_entity_poly.pdbx_seq_one_letter_code
_entity_poly.pdbx_strand_id
1 'polypeptide(L)' 'QGIAERNFERKFQLAENIHIRGANLVNGLLYIDLERVIPEANKPRRIEIN' A
#
# COMPACT_ATOMS: atom_id res chain seq x y z
N GLN A 1 15.38 -28.40 -15.35
CA GLN A 1 14.93 -28.41 -13.95
C GLN A 1 13.83 -27.37 -13.81
N GLY A 2 12.58 -27.82 -13.62
CA GLY A 2 11.41 -26.95 -13.58
C GLY A 2 11.33 -26.17 -12.27
N ILE A 3 10.71 -24.99 -12.33
CA ILE A 3 10.43 -24.14 -11.17
C ILE A 3 9.53 -24.95 -10.24
N ALA A 4 10.07 -25.46 -9.14
CA ALA A 4 9.27 -26.14 -8.14
C ALA A 4 8.30 -25.13 -7.53
N GLU A 5 6.99 -25.42 -7.56
CA GLU A 5 6.00 -24.67 -6.80
C GLU A 5 6.37 -24.78 -5.32
N ARG A 6 6.79 -23.66 -4.73
CA ARG A 6 7.09 -23.56 -3.31
C ARG A 6 5.99 -22.75 -2.66
N ASN A 7 5.40 -23.30 -1.61
CA ASN A 7 4.53 -22.53 -0.73
C ASN A 7 5.32 -21.37 -0.12
N PHE A 8 4.71 -20.19 -0.08
CA PHE A 8 5.31 -19.01 0.54
C PHE A 8 4.27 -18.25 1.34
N GLU A 9 4.71 -17.57 2.39
CA GLU A 9 3.92 -16.62 3.16
C GLU A 9 4.74 -15.33 3.28
N ARG A 10 4.11 -14.17 3.08
CA ARG A 10 4.73 -12.87 3.32
C ARG A 10 3.82 -12.03 4.20
N LYS A 11 4.39 -11.49 5.28
CA LYS A 11 3.71 -10.57 6.20
C LYS A 11 4.34 -9.19 6.06
N PHE A 12 3.52 -8.17 5.97
CA PHE A 12 3.96 -6.77 5.87
C PHE A 12 3.32 -5.98 7.00
N GLN A 13 4.10 -5.09 7.61
CA GLN A 13 3.58 -4.12 8.55
C GLN A 13 3.16 -2.88 7.79
N LEU A 14 1.90 -2.46 7.96
CA LEU A 14 1.39 -1.23 7.38
C LEU A 14 1.57 -0.08 8.36
N ALA A 15 1.84 1.11 7.84
CA ALA A 15 1.77 2.32 8.64
C ALA A 15 0.31 2.64 9.00
N GLU A 16 0.08 3.33 10.11
CA GLU A 16 -1.24 3.61 10.69
C GLU A 16 -2.25 4.21 9.69
N ASN A 17 -1.77 5.07 8.79
CA ASN A 17 -2.61 5.79 7.82
C ASN A 17 -2.73 5.08 6.46
N ILE A 18 -2.33 3.80 6.36
CA ILE A 18 -2.38 3.01 5.13
C ILE A 18 -3.58 2.07 5.16
N HIS A 19 -4.41 2.13 4.13
CA HIS A 19 -5.57 1.28 3.95
C HIS A 19 -5.40 0.43 2.68
N ILE A 20 -5.82 -0.84 2.75
CA ILE A 20 -5.84 -1.73 1.59
C ILE A 20 -7.08 -1.41 0.76
N ARG A 21 -6.90 -1.10 -0.51
CA ARG A 21 -7.99 -0.86 -1.48
C ARG A 21 -8.32 -2.09 -2.32
N GLY A 22 -7.34 -2.94 -2.57
CA GLY A 22 -7.52 -4.10 -3.45
C GLY A 22 -6.28 -4.97 -3.56
N ALA A 23 -6.45 -6.10 -4.24
CA ALA A 23 -5.38 -7.01 -4.59
C ALA A 23 -5.66 -7.59 -5.97
N ASN A 24 -4.65 -7.60 -6.84
CA ASN A 24 -4.76 -8.03 -8.23
C ASN A 24 -3.60 -8.93 -8.61
N LEU A 25 -3.86 -10.07 -9.24
CA LEU A 25 -2.84 -10.99 -9.74
C LEU A 25 -2.73 -10.84 -11.27
N VAL A 26 -1.62 -10.29 -11.75
CA VAL A 26 -1.40 -10.03 -13.19
C VAL A 26 -0.05 -10.57 -13.61
N ASN A 27 0.00 -11.38 -14.66
CA ASN A 27 1.24 -12.00 -15.18
C ASN A 27 2.07 -12.73 -14.11
N GLY A 28 1.40 -13.37 -13.14
CA GLY A 28 2.06 -14.08 -12.03
C GLY A 28 2.59 -13.19 -10.90
N LEU A 29 2.31 -11.88 -10.94
CA LEU A 29 2.69 -10.91 -9.90
C LEU A 29 1.46 -10.47 -9.12
N LEU A 30 1.52 -10.59 -7.79
CA LEU A 30 0.50 -10.09 -6.89
C LEU A 30 0.77 -8.61 -6.59
N TYR A 31 -0.17 -7.76 -7.00
CA TYR A 31 -0.20 -6.33 -6.70
C TYR A 31 -1.19 -6.09 -5.55
N ILE A 32 -0.77 -5.31 -4.57
CA ILE A 32 -1.63 -4.89 -3.44
C ILE A 32 -1.78 -3.36 -3.53
N ASP A 33 -3.02 -2.91 -3.67
CA ASP A 33 -3.33 -1.48 -3.78
C ASP A 33 -3.42 -0.88 -2.37
N LEU A 34 -2.52 0.07 -2.09
CA LEU A 34 -2.43 0.75 -0.81
C LEU A 34 -2.79 2.22 -0.99
N GLU A 35 -3.68 2.73 -0.14
CA GLU A 35 -4.03 4.14 -0.10
C GLU A 35 -3.60 4.76 1.22
N ARG A 36 -2.99 5.94 1.14
CA ARG A 36 -2.67 6.76 2.31
C ARG A 36 -3.80 7.74 2.61
N VAL A 37 -4.50 7.54 3.71
CA VAL A 37 -5.54 8.45 4.19
C VAL A 37 -4.90 9.45 5.14
N ILE A 38 -4.70 10.69 4.71
CA ILE A 38 -4.23 11.78 5.59
C ILE A 38 -5.45 12.52 6.13
N PRO A 39 -5.65 12.59 7.46
CA PRO A 39 -6.73 13.37 8.05
C PRO A 39 -6.67 14.84 7.60
N GLU A 40 -7.81 15.44 7.28
CA GLU A 40 -7.86 16.83 6.79
C GLU A 40 -7.25 17.85 7.76
N ALA A 41 -7.31 17.56 9.07
CA ALA A 41 -6.70 18.37 10.13
C ALA A 41 -5.17 18.48 10.02
N ASN A 42 -4.52 17.52 9.34
CA ASN A 42 -3.08 17.48 9.14
C ASN A 42 -2.67 17.98 7.75
N LYS A 43 -3.61 18.51 6.95
CA LYS A 43 -3.26 19.16 5.68
C LYS A 43 -2.43 20.41 5.99
N PRO A 44 -1.26 20.58 5.36
CA PRO A 44 -0.46 21.78 5.53
C PRO A 44 -1.30 23.01 5.13
N ARG A 45 -1.48 23.93 6.06
CA ARG A 45 -2.16 25.20 5.81
C ARG A 45 -1.16 26.15 5.14
N ARG A 46 -1.56 26.77 4.02
CA ARG A 46 -0.81 27.91 3.46
C ARG A 46 -0.99 29.09 4.41
N ILE A 47 0.12 29.72 4.78
CA ILE A 47 0.13 30.96 5.56
C ILE A 47 0.45 32.07 4.57
N GLU A 48 -0.44 33.05 4.39
CA GLU A 48 -0.13 34.26 3.63
C GLU A 48 0.83 35.14 4.45
N ILE A 49 1.88 35.62 3.80
CA ILE A 49 2.75 36.66 4.35
C ILE A 49 2.28 37.98 3.71
N ASN A 50 1.77 38.90 4.54
CA ASN A 50 1.40 40.26 4.15
C ASN A 50 2.55 41.24 4.37
#